data_AF-A0A5C3KWR3-F1
#
_entry.id   AF-A0A5C3KWR3-F1
#
_cell.length_a   1.000
_cell.length_b   1.000
_cell.length_c   1.000
_cell.angle_alpha   90.00
_cell.angle_beta   90.00
_cell.angle_gamma   90.00
#
_symmetry.space_group_name_H-M   'P 1'
#
loop_
_entity.id
_entity.type
_entity.pdbx_description
1 polymer ?
#
loop_
_entity_poly.entity_id
_entity_poly.type
_entity_poly.pdbx_seq_one_letter_code
_entity_poly.pdbx_strand_id
1 'polypeptide(L)'
;MAATRASKKVIPDHQLTCQQMSIGKGRLITQMQIAKWPADHIQSLGAFFLKLEGSKLRHMGPISDLTLLTYQAEVRQEWHNTLRPSSNEPAFDISIINQERVDSTLCWLMLQHQVDSIG
;
A
#
# COMPACT_ATOMS: atom_id res chain seq x y z
N MET A 1 15.40 -24.62 0.94
CA MET A 1 14.75 -23.30 0.97
C MET A 1 13.94 -23.21 2.25
N ALA A 2 14.40 -22.44 3.24
CA ALA A 2 13.64 -22.23 4.46
C ALA A 2 12.58 -21.15 4.18
N ALA A 3 11.31 -21.55 4.10
CA ALA A 3 10.20 -20.61 4.07
C ALA A 3 10.14 -19.92 5.44
N THR A 4 10.51 -18.63 5.50
CA THR A 4 10.32 -17.80 6.69
C THR A 4 8.83 -17.78 7.02
N ARG A 5 8.44 -18.53 8.05
CA ARG A 5 7.07 -18.52 8.56
C ARG A 5 6.74 -17.09 8.99
N ALA A 6 5.77 -16.47 8.32
CA ALA A 6 5.22 -15.20 8.74
C ALA A 6 4.79 -15.30 10.22
N SER A 7 5.17 -14.31 11.04
CA SER A 7 4.84 -14.29 12.46
C SER A 7 3.32 -14.36 12.66
N LYS A 8 2.86 -15.10 13.68
CA LYS A 8 1.42 -15.22 14.00
C LYS A 8 0.75 -13.89 14.39
N LYS A 9 1.53 -12.82 14.54
CA LYS A 9 1.07 -11.45 14.83
C LYS A 9 1.08 -10.54 13.59
N VAL A 10 1.30 -11.08 12.39
CA VAL A 10 1.23 -10.29 11.15
C VAL A 10 -0.23 -9.90 10.91
N ILE A 11 -0.52 -8.62 11.12
CA ILE A 11 -1.77 -7.99 10.72
C ILE A 11 -1.61 -7.68 9.22
N PRO A 12 -2.47 -8.20 8.33
CA PRO A 12 -2.41 -7.84 6.92
C PRO A 12 -2.71 -6.35 6.76
N ASP A 13 -2.09 -5.70 5.76
CA ASP A 13 -2.12 -4.24 5.63
C ASP A 13 -3.55 -3.65 5.54
N HIS A 14 -4.53 -4.41 5.02
CA HIS A 14 -5.94 -4.01 4.98
C HIS A 14 -6.64 -3.99 6.36
N GLN A 15 -6.00 -4.53 7.39
CA GLN A 15 -6.44 -4.47 8.80
C GLN A 15 -5.65 -3.41 9.60
N LEU A 16 -4.66 -2.74 8.99
CA LEU A 16 -4.00 -1.61 9.63
C LEU A 16 -4.91 -0.40 9.59
N THR A 17 -4.87 0.44 10.62
CA THR A 17 -5.43 1.79 10.54
C THR A 17 -4.50 2.69 9.70
N CYS A 18 -5.05 3.72 9.06
CA CYS A 18 -4.24 4.72 8.36
C CYS A 18 -3.18 5.36 9.27
N GLN A 19 -3.44 5.46 10.58
CA GLN A 19 -2.47 5.92 11.57
C GLN A 19 -1.30 4.94 11.75
N GLN A 20 -1.58 3.63 11.84
CA GLN A 20 -0.52 2.61 11.93
C GLN A 20 0.32 2.55 10.65
N MET A 21 -0.30 2.70 9.48
CA MET A 21 0.43 2.85 8.20
C MET A 21 1.36 4.08 8.25
N SER A 22 0.86 5.24 8.66
CA SER A 22 1.66 6.48 8.79
C SER A 22 2.82 6.36 9.79
N ILE A 23 2.69 5.57 10.86
CA ILE A 23 3.79 5.29 11.78
C ILE A 23 4.77 4.29 11.15
N GLY A 24 4.25 3.26 10.49
CA GLY A 24 5.04 2.19 9.88
C GLY A 24 5.91 2.64 8.72
N LYS A 25 5.43 3.58 7.88
CA LYS A 25 6.17 4.05 6.70
C LYS A 25 7.54 4.64 7.05
N GLY A 26 7.64 5.36 8.16
CA GLY A 26 8.90 5.99 8.57
C GLY A 26 9.95 4.93 8.89
N ARG A 27 9.55 3.91 9.66
CA ARG A 27 10.41 2.76 9.96
C ARG A 27 10.79 1.99 8.70
N LEU A 28 9.86 1.78 7.78
CA LEU A 28 10.13 1.10 6.51
C LEU A 28 11.19 1.84 5.69
N ILE A 29 11.03 3.15 5.49
CA ILE A 29 11.99 3.99 4.75
C ILE A 29 13.36 3.93 5.40
N THR A 30 13.45 4.08 6.73
CA THR A 30 14.72 3.98 7.46
C THR A 30 15.38 2.60 7.27
N GLN A 31 14.61 1.51 7.32
CA GLN A 31 15.15 0.17 7.10
C GLN A 31 15.63 -0.03 5.66
N MET A 32 14.95 0.53 4.66
CA MET A 32 15.41 0.49 3.26
C MET A 32 16.73 1.25 3.08
N GLN A 33 16.89 2.39 3.75
CA GLN A 33 18.16 3.14 3.77
C GLN A 33 19.29 2.31 4.38
N ILE A 34 19.05 1.67 5.53
CA ILE A 34 20.03 0.79 6.20
C ILE A 34 20.39 -0.41 5.30
N ALA A 35 19.40 -0.97 4.62
CA ALA A 35 19.57 -2.05 3.66
C ALA A 35 20.19 -1.62 2.31
N LYS A 36 20.61 -0.34 2.18
CA LYS A 36 21.27 0.23 1.00
C LYS A 36 20.45 0.07 -0.29
N TRP A 37 19.14 0.23 -0.19
CA TRP A 37 18.29 0.30 -1.38
C TRP A 37 18.66 1.51 -2.25
N PRO A 38 18.47 1.43 -3.58
CA PRO A 38 18.65 2.57 -4.48
C PRO A 38 17.84 3.79 -4.01
N ALA A 39 18.47 4.96 -4.04
CA ALA A 39 17.86 6.21 -3.56
C ALA A 39 16.54 6.52 -4.31
N ASP A 40 16.50 6.24 -5.61
CA ASP A 40 15.31 6.45 -6.45
C ASP A 40 14.10 5.64 -5.96
N HIS A 41 14.32 4.39 -5.50
CA HIS A 41 13.26 3.55 -4.95
C HIS A 41 12.76 4.03 -3.59
N ILE A 42 13.67 4.56 -2.77
CA ILE A 42 13.31 5.13 -1.47
C ILE A 42 12.51 6.42 -1.67
N GLN A 43 12.93 7.26 -2.62
CA GLN A 43 12.27 8.51 -2.95
C GLN A 43 10.88 8.29 -3.56
N SER A 44 10.75 7.36 -4.52
CA SER A 44 9.46 7.06 -5.14
C SER A 44 8.47 6.49 -4.13
N LEU A 45 8.91 5.58 -3.25
CA LEU A 45 8.08 5.05 -2.17
C LEU A 45 7.71 6.12 -1.13
N GLY A 46 8.62 7.03 -0.80
CA GLY A 46 8.33 8.17 0.08
C GLY A 46 7.28 9.10 -0.52
N ALA A 47 7.42 9.44 -1.80
CA ALA A 47 6.46 10.25 -2.54
C ALA A 47 5.08 9.57 -2.65
N PHE A 48 5.05 8.25 -2.84
CA PHE A 48 3.83 7.45 -2.81
C PHE A 48 3.06 7.62 -1.50
N PHE A 49 3.71 7.40 -0.35
CA PHE A 49 3.05 7.57 0.94
C PHE A 49 2.58 9.01 1.17
N LEU A 50 3.36 10.02 0.78
CA LEU A 50 2.94 11.42 0.88
C LEU A 50 1.67 11.71 0.07
N LYS A 51 1.58 11.19 -1.15
CA LYS A 51 0.39 11.37 -2.01
C LYS A 51 -0.85 10.66 -1.45
N LEU A 52 -0.69 9.46 -0.89
CA LEU A 52 -1.79 8.76 -0.22
C LEU A 52 -2.29 9.53 1.01
N GLU A 53 -1.37 10.06 1.80
CA GLU A 53 -1.70 10.80 3.01
C GLU A 53 -2.34 12.17 2.75
N GLY A 54 -1.98 12.82 1.63
CA GLY A 54 -2.57 14.06 1.15
C GLY A 54 -3.80 13.87 0.27
N SER A 55 -4.27 12.63 0.07
CA SER A 55 -5.45 12.35 -0.76
C SER A 55 -6.72 12.90 -0.11
N LYS A 56 -7.62 13.46 -0.95
CA LYS A 56 -8.94 13.92 -0.51
C LYS A 56 -9.78 12.81 0.13
N LEU A 57 -9.54 11.55 -0.26
CA LEU A 57 -10.21 10.38 0.28
C LEU A 57 -9.97 10.20 1.78
N ARG A 58 -8.84 10.68 2.31
CA ARG A 58 -8.50 10.51 3.74
C ARG A 58 -9.46 11.19 4.70
N HIS A 59 -10.30 12.10 4.22
CA HIS A 59 -11.25 12.86 5.03
C HIS A 59 -12.72 12.47 4.75
N MET A 60 -12.96 11.45 3.92
CA MET A 60 -14.32 11.09 3.48
C MET A 60 -14.98 10.00 4.34
N GLY A 61 -14.24 9.33 5.22
CA GLY A 61 -14.77 8.37 6.18
C GLY A 61 -14.05 7.01 6.22
N PRO A 62 -14.61 6.02 6.95
CA PRO A 62 -13.96 4.73 7.16
C PRO A 62 -13.75 3.90 5.89
N ILE A 63 -14.70 3.95 4.95
CA ILE A 63 -14.60 3.20 3.69
C ILE A 63 -13.45 3.75 2.83
N SER A 64 -13.30 5.06 2.76
CA SER A 64 -12.21 5.69 2.00
C SER A 64 -10.84 5.44 2.61
N ASP A 65 -10.74 5.38 3.94
CA ASP A 65 -9.51 4.95 4.62
C ASP A 65 -9.16 3.49 4.25
N LEU A 66 -10.15 2.60 4.27
CA LEU A 66 -9.99 1.20 3.85
C LEU A 66 -9.60 1.07 2.37
N THR A 67 -10.14 1.94 1.51
CA THR A 67 -9.73 2.02 0.10
C THR A 67 -8.26 2.36 -0.04
N LEU A 68 -7.79 3.40 0.64
CA LEU A 68 -6.38 3.81 0.58
C LEU A 68 -5.45 2.72 1.11
N LEU A 69 -5.86 2.02 2.18
CA LEU A 69 -5.11 0.92 2.78
C LEU A 69 -5.05 -0.33 1.88
N THR A 70 -6.17 -0.67 1.24
CA THR A 70 -6.24 -1.79 0.30
C THR A 70 -5.39 -1.47 -0.94
N TYR A 71 -5.60 -0.30 -1.54
CA TYR A 71 -4.85 0.16 -2.70
C TYR A 71 -3.34 0.17 -2.43
N GLN A 72 -2.90 0.73 -1.30
CA GLN A 72 -1.47 0.82 -1.01
C GLN A 72 -0.82 -0.55 -0.82
N ALA A 73 -1.54 -1.48 -0.17
CA ALA A 73 -1.03 -2.83 0.07
C ALA A 73 -0.77 -3.56 -1.26
N GLU A 74 -1.76 -3.51 -2.17
CA GLU A 74 -1.66 -4.17 -3.47
C GLU A 74 -0.56 -3.56 -4.35
N VAL A 75 -0.56 -2.24 -4.50
CA VAL A 75 0.41 -1.53 -5.36
C VAL A 75 1.83 -1.68 -4.83
N ARG A 76 2.03 -1.62 -3.52
CA ARG A 76 3.35 -1.82 -2.91
C ARG A 76 3.85 -3.25 -3.11
N GLN A 77 2.97 -4.25 -3.01
CA GLN A 77 3.32 -5.64 -3.26
C GLN A 77 3.70 -5.86 -4.73
N GLU A 78 2.91 -5.32 -5.66
CA GLU A 78 3.16 -5.41 -7.09
C GLU A 78 4.49 -4.74 -7.47
N TRP A 79 4.71 -3.51 -7.02
CA TRP A 79 5.97 -2.80 -7.20
C TRP A 79 7.17 -3.59 -6.67
N HIS A 80 7.07 -4.10 -5.43
CA HIS A 80 8.14 -4.92 -4.85
C HIS A 80 8.40 -6.20 -5.64
N ASN A 81 7.36 -6.80 -6.24
CA ASN A 81 7.52 -7.97 -7.10
C ASN A 81 8.25 -7.62 -8.41
N THR A 82 7.97 -6.47 -9.02
CA THR A 82 8.68 -6.02 -10.24
C THR A 82 10.16 -5.72 -10.01
N LEU A 83 10.56 -5.39 -8.77
CA LEU A 83 11.96 -5.20 -8.40
C LEU A 83 12.75 -6.50 -8.27
N ARG A 84 12.12 -7.69 -8.37
CA ARG A 84 12.84 -8.95 -8.27
C ARG A 84 13.76 -9.13 -9.50
N PRO A 85 14.97 -9.69 -9.32
CA PRO A 85 15.89 -9.96 -10.43
C PRO A 85 15.34 -10.89 -11.53
N SER A 86 14.27 -11.64 -11.23
CA SER A 86 13.60 -12.54 -12.17
C SER A 86 12.52 -11.86 -13.01
N SER A 87 12.27 -10.57 -12.81
CA SER A 87 11.28 -9.79 -13.55
C SER A 87 11.94 -9.28 -14.82
N ASN A 88 11.39 -9.62 -15.99
CA ASN A 88 11.84 -9.05 -17.26
C ASN A 88 11.31 -7.62 -17.50
N GLU A 89 10.40 -7.16 -16.65
CA GLU A 89 9.78 -5.84 -16.78
C GLU A 89 10.49 -4.82 -15.88
N PRO A 90 10.73 -3.59 -16.36
CA PRO A 90 11.25 -2.52 -15.52
C PRO A 90 10.25 -2.20 -14.41
N ALA A 91 10.75 -1.97 -13.20
CA ALA A 91 9.90 -1.54 -12.10
C ALA A 91 9.24 -0.20 -12.43
N PHE A 92 7.91 -0.16 -12.31
CA PHE A 92 7.14 1.06 -12.54
C PHE A 92 7.36 2.06 -11.40
N ASP A 93 7.12 3.33 -11.68
CA ASP A 93 7.19 4.36 -10.64
C ASP A 93 5.97 4.29 -9.73
N ILE A 94 6.15 3.69 -8.54
CA ILE A 94 5.12 3.60 -7.50
C ILE A 94 4.61 4.96 -7.05
N SER A 95 5.36 6.05 -7.27
CA SER A 95 4.90 7.39 -6.90
C SER A 95 3.66 7.83 -7.70
N ILE A 96 3.39 7.23 -8.85
CA ILE A 96 2.26 7.59 -9.71
C ILE A 96 1.01 6.88 -9.20
N ILE A 97 0.07 7.64 -8.63
CA ILE A 97 -1.20 7.10 -8.15
C ILE A 97 -2.11 6.81 -9.34
N ASN A 98 -2.45 5.54 -9.52
CA ASN A 98 -3.46 5.11 -10.47
C ASN A 98 -4.86 5.38 -9.90
N GLN A 99 -5.44 6.51 -10.31
CA GLN A 99 -6.75 6.95 -9.81
C GLN A 99 -7.88 5.99 -10.22
N GLU A 100 -7.83 5.41 -11.43
CA GLU A 100 -8.83 4.44 -11.89
C GLU A 100 -8.88 3.21 -10.98
N ARG A 101 -7.71 2.72 -10.56
CA ARG A 101 -7.62 1.62 -9.60
C ARG A 101 -8.14 2.01 -8.23
N VAL A 102 -7.82 3.21 -7.75
CA VAL A 102 -8.37 3.74 -6.48
C VAL A 102 -9.90 3.80 -6.53
N ASP A 103 -10.47 4.32 -7.61
CA ASP A 103 -11.92 4.45 -7.79
C ASP A 103 -12.59 3.07 -7.91
N SER A 104 -11.94 2.13 -8.59
CA SER A 104 -12.41 0.74 -8.69
C SER A 104 -12.41 0.05 -7.32
N THR A 105 -11.35 0.21 -6.53
CA THR A 105 -11.28 -0.31 -5.16
C THR A 105 -12.34 0.33 -4.26
N LEU A 106 -12.57 1.64 -4.40
CA LEU A 106 -13.63 2.34 -3.65
C LEU A 106 -15.02 1.79 -4.00
N CYS A 107 -15.32 1.69 -5.30
CA CYS A 107 -16.60 1.17 -5.79
C CYS A 107 -16.85 -0.24 -5.28
N TRP A 108 -15.85 -1.13 -5.39
CA TRP A 108 -15.94 -2.49 -4.89
C TRP A 108 -16.20 -2.55 -3.38
N LEU A 109 -15.48 -1.77 -2.58
CA LEU A 109 -15.68 -1.71 -1.13
C LEU A 109 -17.04 -1.15 -0.72
N MET A 110 -17.54 -0.14 -1.43
CA MET A 110 -18.88 0.42 -1.20
C MET A 110 -19.97 -0.61 -1.49
N LEU A 111 -19.84 -1.39 -2.58
CA LEU A 111 -20.77 -2.45 -2.94
C LEU A 111 -20.77 -3.58 -1.90
N GLN A 112 -19.58 -4.00 -1.44
CA GLN A 112 -19.45 -5.03 -0.40
C GLN A 112 -20.15 -4.58 0.90
N HIS A 113 -19.94 -3.33 1.32
CA HIS A 113 -20.57 -2.77 2.52
C HIS A 113 -22.11 -2.68 2.43
N GLN A 114 -22.66 -2.49 1.22
CA GLN A 114 -24.11 -2.50 1.01
C GLN A 114 -24.71 -3.91 1.12
N VAL A 115 -23.99 -4.94 0.66
CA VAL A 115 -24.44 -6.34 0.76
C VAL A 115 -24.45 -6.80 2.22
N ASP A 116 -23.43 -6.43 3.00
CA ASP A 116 -23.30 -6.82 4.41
C ASP A 116 -24.31 -6.09 5.35
N SER A 117 -24.95 -5.01 4.88
CA SER A 117 -25.98 -4.28 5.64
C SER A 117 -27.41 -4.84 5.41
N ILE A 118 -27.58 -5.77 4.47
CA ILE A 118 -28.89 -6.34 4.08
C ILE A 118 -29.03 -7.80 4.57
N GLY A 119 -27.92 -8.45 4.93
CA GLY A 119 -27.90 -9.81 5.52
C GLY A 119 -27.88 -9.79 7.04
#